data_AF-A0A967VUT3-F1
#
_entry.id   AF-A0A967VUT3-F1
#
_cell.length_a   1.000
_cell.length_b   1.000
_cell.length_c   1.000
_cell.angle_alpha   90.00
_cell.angle_beta   90.00
_cell.angle_gamma   90.00
#
_symmetry.space_group_name_H-M   'P 1'
#
loop_
_entity.id
_entity.type
_entity.pdbx_description
1 polymer ?
#
loop_
_entity_poly.entity_id
_entity_poly.type
_entity_poly.pdbx_seq_one_letter_code
_entity_poly.pdbx_strand_id
1 'polypeptide(L)'
;DVAEAARDQAAEQLALVREGPRVETIQAQRALVAQARANVARAEATLANAVVTAPFAGLVTIEHRRAGETVGPGAPVLTLLDRSDRWVRIYVREDRMGRVR
;
A
#
# COMPACT_ATOMS: atom_id res chain seq x y z
N ASP A 1 -64.00 -14.82 2.71
CA ASP A 1 -63.15 -15.65 3.61
C ASP A 1 -61.86 -16.10 2.92
N VAL A 2 -61.82 -17.18 2.12
CA VAL A 2 -60.54 -17.70 1.56
C VAL A 2 -59.87 -16.74 0.57
N ALA A 3 -60.64 -16.08 -0.30
CA ALA A 3 -60.11 -15.11 -1.27
C ALA A 3 -59.58 -13.82 -0.61
N GLU A 4 -60.11 -13.49 0.56
CA GLU A 4 -59.76 -12.30 1.32
C GLU A 4 -58.47 -12.54 2.11
N ALA A 5 -58.37 -13.70 2.77
CA ALA A 5 -57.13 -14.17 3.40
C ALA A 5 -55.97 -14.27 2.40
N ALA A 6 -56.22 -14.76 1.18
CA ALA A 6 -55.20 -14.85 0.13
C ALA A 6 -54.71 -13.46 -0.33
N ARG A 7 -55.62 -12.47 -0.41
CA ARG A 7 -55.27 -11.09 -0.75
C ARG A 7 -54.41 -10.45 0.33
N ASP A 8 -54.78 -10.62 1.59
CA ASP A 8 -54.05 -10.05 2.73
C ASP A 8 -52.65 -10.66 2.86
N GLN A 9 -52.54 -11.97 2.65
CA GLN A 9 -51.25 -12.66 2.64
C GLN A 9 -50.34 -12.18 1.49
N ALA A 10 -50.90 -11.92 0.31
CA ALA A 10 -50.16 -11.35 -0.81
C ALA A 10 -49.74 -9.89 -0.56
N ALA A 11 -50.57 -9.11 0.14
CA ALA A 11 -50.25 -7.72 0.52
C ALA A 11 -49.12 -7.65 1.56
N GLU A 12 -49.14 -8.54 2.56
CA GLU A 12 -48.06 -8.71 3.55
C GLU A 12 -46.75 -9.15 2.89
N GLN A 13 -46.79 -10.14 2.00
CA GLN A 13 -45.61 -10.56 1.23
C GLN A 13 -45.05 -9.42 0.36
N LEU A 14 -45.91 -8.64 -0.28
CA LEU A 14 -45.50 -7.48 -1.06
C LEU A 14 -44.87 -6.39 -0.16
N ALA A 15 -45.40 -6.18 1.04
CA ALA A 15 -44.84 -5.26 2.02
C ALA A 15 -43.43 -5.68 2.43
N LEU A 16 -43.22 -6.96 2.76
CA LEU A 16 -41.91 -7.51 3.11
C LEU A 16 -40.89 -7.38 1.95
N VAL A 17 -41.32 -7.64 0.71
CA VAL A 17 -40.45 -7.49 -0.47
C VAL A 17 -40.12 -6.02 -0.75
N ARG A 18 -41.06 -5.10 -0.52
CA ARG A 18 -40.87 -3.65 -0.70
C ARG A 18 -40.01 -3.02 0.38
N GLU A 19 -40.11 -3.49 1.61
CA GLU A 19 -39.32 -3.02 2.75
C GLU A 19 -37.82 -3.28 2.53
N GLY A 20 -37.50 -4.36 1.81
CA GLY A 20 -36.15 -4.66 1.37
C GLY A 20 -35.20 -5.02 2.53
N PRO A 21 -33.88 -5.10 2.27
CA PRO A 21 -32.91 -5.43 3.31
C PRO A 21 -32.84 -4.31 4.36
N ARG A 22 -32.82 -4.70 5.64
CA ARG A 22 -32.66 -3.76 6.75
C ARG A 22 -31.38 -2.93 6.58
N VAL A 23 -31.43 -1.67 7.01
CA VAL A 23 -30.32 -0.72 6.87
C VAL A 23 -29.05 -1.28 7.52
N GLU A 24 -29.17 -1.93 8.67
CA GLU A 24 -28.05 -2.56 9.39
C GLU A 24 -27.39 -3.65 8.56
N THR A 25 -28.19 -4.46 7.85
CA THR A 25 -27.67 -5.50 6.95
C THR A 25 -26.89 -4.87 5.79
N ILE A 26 -27.43 -3.81 5.17
CA ILE A 26 -26.73 -3.10 4.10
C ILE A 26 -25.42 -2.50 4.61
N GLN A 27 -25.42 -1.88 5.79
CA GLN A 27 -24.21 -1.31 6.38
C GLN A 27 -23.18 -2.38 6.74
N ALA A 28 -23.60 -3.53 7.28
CA ALA A 28 -22.71 -4.65 7.53
C ALA A 28 -22.06 -5.16 6.23
N GLN A 29 -22.83 -5.33 5.17
CA GLN A 29 -22.30 -5.74 3.86
C GLN A 29 -21.35 -4.68 3.27
N ARG A 30 -21.65 -3.38 3.41
CA ARG A 30 -20.75 -2.30 3.02
C ARG A 30 -19.43 -2.34 3.79
N ALA A 31 -19.47 -2.63 5.08
CA ALA A 31 -18.27 -2.79 5.90
C ALA A 31 -17.43 -3.98 5.43
N LEU A 32 -18.05 -5.11 5.09
CA LEU A 32 -17.36 -6.27 4.51
C LEU A 32 -16.70 -5.94 3.17
N VAL A 33 -17.40 -5.21 2.29
CA VAL A 33 -16.84 -4.74 1.02
C VAL A 33 -15.65 -3.80 1.26
N ALA A 34 -15.75 -2.86 2.21
CA ALA A 34 -14.66 -1.96 2.57
C ALA A 34 -13.44 -2.73 3.10
N GLN A 35 -13.66 -3.73 3.95
CA GLN A 35 -12.61 -4.61 4.46
C GLN A 35 -11.93 -5.41 3.35
N ALA A 36 -12.72 -5.97 2.42
CA ALA A 36 -12.20 -6.71 1.28
C ALA A 36 -11.34 -5.81 0.37
N ARG A 37 -11.79 -4.57 0.11
CA ARG A 37 -11.02 -3.57 -0.64
C ARG A 37 -9.70 -3.22 0.05
N ALA A 38 -9.72 -3.02 1.36
CA ALA A 38 -8.50 -2.76 2.13
C ALA A 38 -7.49 -3.93 2.05
N ASN A 39 -8.00 -5.17 2.04
CA ASN A 39 -7.15 -6.35 1.87
C ASN A 39 -6.49 -6.41 0.48
N VAL A 40 -7.23 -6.04 -0.57
CA VAL A 40 -6.70 -5.93 -1.93
C VAL A 40 -5.62 -4.85 -2.00
N ALA A 41 -5.90 -3.64 -1.51
CA ALA A 41 -4.92 -2.55 -1.51
C ALA A 41 -3.63 -2.91 -0.75
N ARG A 42 -3.74 -3.65 0.35
CA ARG A 42 -2.58 -4.17 1.08
C ARG A 42 -1.79 -5.18 0.26
N ALA A 43 -2.46 -6.10 -0.44
CA ALA A 43 -1.80 -7.08 -1.28
C ALA A 43 -1.07 -6.42 -2.46
N GLU A 44 -1.70 -5.42 -3.08
CA GLU A 44 -1.10 -4.60 -4.14
C GLU A 44 0.14 -3.85 -3.65
N ALA A 45 0.08 -3.23 -2.46
CA ALA A 45 1.24 -2.56 -1.86
C ALA A 45 2.39 -3.54 -1.58
N THR A 46 2.10 -4.74 -1.08
CA THR A 46 3.11 -5.79 -0.88
C THR A 46 3.75 -6.22 -2.20
N LEU A 47 2.95 -6.38 -3.26
CA LEU A 47 3.46 -6.72 -4.59
C LEU A 47 4.33 -5.60 -5.17
N ALA A 48 3.93 -4.34 -5.01
CA ALA A 48 4.73 -3.20 -5.43
C ALA A 48 6.09 -3.16 -4.71
N ASN A 49 6.10 -3.43 -3.40
CA ASN A 49 7.33 -3.50 -2.60
C ASN A 49 8.24 -4.69 -2.96
N ALA A 50 7.75 -5.69 -3.69
CA ALA A 50 8.58 -6.81 -4.17
C ALA A 50 9.53 -6.39 -5.31
N VAL A 51 9.28 -5.23 -5.94
CA VAL A 51 10.14 -4.67 -6.99
C VAL A 51 10.85 -3.43 -6.45
N VAL A 52 12.13 -3.57 -6.15
CA VAL A 52 12.97 -2.44 -5.75
C VAL A 52 13.48 -1.71 -6.99
N THR A 53 13.14 -0.43 -7.10
CA THR A 53 13.57 0.43 -8.21
C THR A 53 14.56 1.48 -7.73
N ALA A 54 15.38 2.00 -8.65
CA ALA A 54 16.30 3.08 -8.34
C ALA A 54 15.51 4.40 -8.13
N PRO A 55 15.68 5.10 -7.00
CA PRO A 55 14.96 6.35 -6.74
C PRO A 55 15.47 7.54 -7.57
N PHE A 56 16.67 7.43 -8.14
CA PHE A 56 17.29 8.44 -8.99
C PHE A 56 18.29 7.80 -9.96
N ALA A 57 18.69 8.54 -11.01
CA ALA A 57 19.74 8.12 -11.92
C ALA A 57 21.11 8.17 -11.21
N GLY A 58 21.79 7.03 -11.10
CA GLY A 58 23.04 6.93 -10.36
C GLY A 58 23.97 5.85 -10.88
N LEU A 59 25.07 5.61 -10.16
CA LEU A 59 25.98 4.51 -10.39
C LEU A 59 25.87 3.50 -9.24
N VAL A 60 25.68 2.22 -9.55
CA VAL A 60 25.76 1.16 -8.53
C VAL A 60 27.22 1.00 -8.13
N THR A 61 27.53 1.20 -6.84
CA THR A 61 28.90 1.09 -6.29
C THR A 61 29.13 -0.19 -5.52
N ILE A 62 28.08 -0.73 -4.87
CA ILE A 62 28.15 -1.95 -4.06
C ILE A 62 26.91 -2.80 -4.32
N GLU A 63 27.13 -4.09 -4.56
CA GLU A 63 26.10 -5.13 -4.58
C GLU A 63 26.18 -5.93 -3.27
N HIS A 64 25.18 -5.77 -2.40
CA HIS A 64 25.15 -6.42 -1.09
C HIS A 64 24.56 -7.84 -1.14
N ARG A 65 23.74 -8.13 -2.15
CA ARG A 65 22.97 -9.36 -2.30
C ARG A 65 22.93 -9.78 -3.76
N ARG A 66 23.01 -11.08 -4.00
CA ARG A 66 22.95 -11.65 -5.35
C ARG A 66 21.59 -12.26 -5.64
N ALA A 67 21.31 -12.43 -6.93
CA ALA A 67 20.14 -13.15 -7.39
C ALA A 67 20.08 -14.57 -6.78
N GLY A 68 18.90 -14.94 -6.28
CA GLY A 68 18.67 -16.23 -5.60
C GLY A 68 18.81 -16.17 -4.07
N GLU A 69 19.33 -15.08 -3.52
CA GLU A 69 19.36 -14.88 -2.06
C GLU A 69 18.01 -14.36 -1.54
N THR A 70 17.64 -14.81 -0.33
CA THR A 70 16.46 -14.27 0.37
C THR A 70 16.84 -13.02 1.13
N VAL A 71 16.02 -11.96 1.01
CA VAL A 71 16.27 -10.67 1.66
C VAL A 71 15.09 -10.26 2.53
N GLY A 72 15.39 -9.86 3.77
CA GLY A 72 14.38 -9.33 4.69
C GLY A 72 14.08 -7.85 4.45
N PRO A 73 12.93 -7.33 4.94
CA PRO A 73 12.62 -5.91 4.87
C PRO A 73 13.70 -5.03 5.50
N GLY A 74 14.06 -3.93 4.82
CA GLY A 74 15.06 -2.97 5.30
C GLY A 74 16.52 -3.40 5.12
N ALA A 75 16.79 -4.64 4.72
CA ALA A 75 18.15 -5.07 4.41
C ALA A 75 18.65 -4.42 3.10
N PRO A 76 19.90 -3.93 3.07
CA PRO A 76 20.45 -3.30 1.86
C PRO A 76 20.67 -4.35 0.76
N VAL A 77 20.34 -3.97 -0.48
CA VAL A 77 20.56 -4.79 -1.68
C VAL A 77 21.63 -4.16 -2.57
N LEU A 78 21.54 -2.84 -2.81
CA LEU A 78 22.46 -2.08 -3.66
C LEU A 78 22.82 -0.75 -2.99
N THR A 79 24.02 -0.24 -3.25
CA THR A 79 24.39 1.15 -2.96
C THR A 79 24.47 1.92 -4.28
N LEU A 80 23.71 3.01 -4.38
CA LEU A 80 23.70 3.91 -5.53
C LEU A 80 24.38 5.23 -5.17
N LEU A 81 25.29 5.69 -6.04
CA LEU A 81 25.94 6.99 -5.99
C LEU A 81 25.26 7.95 -6.98
N ASP A 82 24.81 9.10 -6.48
CA ASP A 82 24.42 10.23 -7.33
C ASP A 82 25.70 10.94 -7.83
N ARG A 83 25.79 11.16 -9.15
CA ARG A 83 26.95 11.85 -9.74
C ARG A 83 26.76 13.37 -9.79
N SER A 84 25.53 13.84 -9.66
CA SER A 84 25.17 15.26 -9.72
C SER A 84 25.44 15.98 -8.39
N ASP A 85 25.33 15.26 -7.26
CA ASP A 85 25.62 15.79 -5.92
C ASP A 85 26.96 15.27 -5.40
N ARG A 86 28.03 16.01 -5.68
CA ARG A 86 29.40 15.65 -5.26
C ARG A 86 30.00 16.76 -4.42
N TRP A 87 30.35 16.42 -3.19
CA TRP A 87 31.10 17.27 -2.29
C TRP A 87 32.22 16.46 -1.62
N VAL A 88 33.26 17.15 -1.17
CA VAL A 88 34.40 16.53 -0.50
C VAL A 88 34.55 17.21 0.86
N ARG A 89 34.65 16.41 1.93
CA ARG A 89 35.02 16.90 3.25
C ARG A 89 36.52 16.79 3.43
N ILE A 90 37.18 17.92 3.70
CA ILE A 90 38.62 17.95 4.00
C ILE A 90 38.79 18.52 5.40
N TYR A 91 39.58 17.83 6.22
CA TYR A 91 39.96 18.33 7.54
C TYR A 91 41.25 19.13 7.41
N VAL A 92 41.17 20.42 7.68
CA VAL A 92 42.30 21.33 7.64
C VAL A 92 42.69 21.64 9.08
N ARG A 93 43.96 21.43 9.44
CA ARG A 93 44.48 21.87 10.74
C ARG A 93 44.34 23.39 10.83
N GLU A 94 43.94 23.88 11.99
CA GLU A 94 43.63 25.29 12.20
C GLU A 94 44.79 26.24 11.83
N ASP A 95 46.03 25.83 12.11
CA ASP A 95 47.27 26.54 11.74
C ASP A 95 47.51 26.65 10.22
N ARG A 96 46.77 25.87 9.41
CA ARG A 96 46.84 25.89 7.94
C ARG A 96 45.57 26.43 7.30
N MET A 97 44.56 26.83 8.09
CA MET A 97 43.26 27.29 7.59
C MET A 97 43.41 28.52 6.68
N GLY A 98 44.30 29.47 7.02
CA GLY A 98 44.55 30.67 6.22
C GLY A 98 45.18 30.43 4.83
N ARG A 99 45.54 29.18 4.49
CA ARG A 99 46.08 28.80 3.17
C ARG A 99 45.03 28.21 2.24
N VAL A 100 43.81 27.96 2.73
CA VAL A 100 42.69 27.45 1.93
C VAL A 100 41.83 28.65 1.52
N ARG A 101 41.64 28.84 0.21
CA ARG A 101 40.83 29.91 -0.38
C ARG A 101 39.70 29.30 -1.21
#